data_AF-A0A7T1T6F1-F1
#
_entry.id   AF-A0A7T1T6F1-F1
#
_cell.length_a   1.000
_cell.length_b   1.000
_cell.length_c   1.000
_cell.angle_alpha   90.00
_cell.angle_beta   90.00
_cell.angle_gamma   90.00
#
_symmetry.space_group_name_H-M   'P 1'
#
loop_
_entity.id
_entity.type
_entity.pdbx_description
1 polymer ?
#
loop_
_entity_poly.entity_id
_entity_poly.type
_entity_poly.pdbx_seq_one_letter_code
_entity_poly.pdbx_strand_id
1 'polypeptide(L)'
;MARKLIVCCDGTWNFADQPRTTNVTKVALAARTEADGAAQRVYYGSGVGMRPWQRWRGGAFGMGLSGNVQDAYRFLVDNYEPGDELYLFGFSRGAFTARSLAGLVRNSGILRRESAHRVKEAWALYRDRAEKPTSTASRLFRGAHAHETGIHFIGVWDTVGALGIPIGAPFNRRWAFHDTELSSWIKGAFHALAIDEQRTPFTPTLWHQQPGAAKSGQELKQVWFSGVHCDVGGGYEKTGLSDIALLWMVQQARRYGLEFKKEAFGDIEPDIMGELHDSLTGLNRLMGRLHRPVGRAANGCEYLSNTAMERYSNDADYRPPKLQGRTQGLVRVEQVPLTFAERASKDTGKRRAA
;
A
#
# COMPACT_ATOMS: atom_id res chain seq x y z
N MET A 1 22.18 15.15 -3.37
CA MET A 1 21.52 13.86 -3.67
C MET A 1 20.02 14.07 -3.73
N ALA A 2 19.29 13.25 -4.48
CA ALA A 2 17.83 13.28 -4.46
C ALA A 2 17.30 13.00 -3.04
N ARG A 3 16.35 13.81 -2.55
CA ARG A 3 15.70 13.54 -1.25
C ARG A 3 14.61 12.49 -1.46
N LYS A 4 14.20 11.84 -0.38
CA LYS A 4 13.15 10.83 -0.41
C LYS A 4 11.93 11.37 0.32
N LEU A 5 10.83 11.57 -0.41
CA LEU A 5 9.54 11.95 0.18
C LEU A 5 8.70 10.71 0.44
N ILE A 6 8.40 10.47 1.70
CA ILE A 6 7.71 9.27 2.18
C ILE A 6 6.30 9.68 2.61
N VAL A 7 5.28 9.15 1.95
CA VAL A 7 3.87 9.41 2.27
C VAL A 7 3.25 8.15 2.82
N CYS A 8 2.90 8.17 4.10
CA CYS A 8 2.27 7.06 4.81
C CYS A 8 0.79 7.37 5.05
N CYS A 9 -0.10 6.63 4.39
CA CYS A 9 -1.54 6.80 4.49
C CYS A 9 -2.17 5.63 5.26
N ASP A 10 -2.67 5.86 6.46
CA ASP A 10 -3.27 4.79 7.27
C ASP A 10 -4.78 4.62 7.02
N GLY A 11 -5.30 3.44 7.36
CA GLY A 11 -6.71 3.06 7.23
C GLY A 11 -7.64 3.86 8.14
N THR A 12 -8.81 4.23 7.64
CA THR A 12 -9.77 5.11 8.31
C THR A 12 -10.76 4.39 9.25
N TRP A 13 -10.50 3.13 9.62
CA TRP A 13 -11.29 2.37 10.62
C TRP A 13 -10.49 2.11 11.90
N ASN A 14 -9.38 2.81 12.10
CA ASN A 14 -8.50 2.61 13.24
C ASN A 14 -9.09 3.06 14.60
N PHE A 15 -10.40 3.34 14.66
CA PHE A 15 -11.07 3.86 15.85
C PHE A 15 -12.48 3.27 16.00
N ALA A 16 -12.52 2.05 16.52
CA ALA A 16 -13.59 1.55 17.39
C ALA A 16 -13.07 0.39 18.25
N ASP A 17 -12.24 -0.48 17.63
CA ASP A 17 -11.80 -1.75 18.23
C ASP A 17 -10.28 -2.01 18.10
N GLN A 18 -9.45 -1.01 17.73
CA GLN A 18 -7.99 -1.23 17.58
C GLN A 18 -7.20 -0.84 18.84
N PRO A 19 -6.53 -1.79 19.52
CA PRO A 19 -5.70 -1.50 20.68
C PRO A 19 -4.25 -1.07 20.33
N ARG A 20 -3.76 -1.27 19.09
CA ARG A 20 -2.31 -1.20 18.75
C ARG A 20 -1.98 -0.59 17.37
N THR A 21 -0.69 -0.40 17.11
CA THR A 21 -0.11 0.24 15.91
C THR A 21 -0.21 -0.59 14.63
N THR A 22 -0.48 0.06 13.49
CA THR A 22 -0.46 -0.54 12.15
C THR A 22 0.95 -0.64 11.57
N ASN A 23 1.12 -1.43 10.50
CA ASN A 23 2.37 -1.51 9.75
C ASN A 23 2.74 -0.17 9.07
N VAL A 24 1.75 0.63 8.67
CA VAL A 24 1.97 1.99 8.14
C VAL A 24 2.59 2.89 9.21
N THR A 25 2.06 2.83 10.44
CA THR A 25 2.62 3.56 11.59
C THR A 25 4.05 3.12 11.88
N LYS A 26 4.30 1.81 11.92
CA LYS A 26 5.65 1.25 12.15
C LYS A 26 6.65 1.75 11.10
N VAL A 27 6.29 1.78 9.81
CA VAL A 27 7.13 2.33 8.74
C VAL A 27 7.41 3.83 8.93
N ALA A 28 6.37 4.63 9.23
CA ALA A 28 6.53 6.08 9.41
C ALA A 28 7.47 6.43 10.58
N LEU A 29 7.37 5.69 11.69
CA LEU A 29 8.23 5.88 12.87
C LEU A 29 9.66 5.36 12.64
N ALA A 30 9.81 4.32 11.83
CA ALA A 30 11.09 3.67 11.53
C ALA A 30 11.92 4.40 10.48
N ALA A 31 11.31 5.20 9.60
CA ALA A 31 12.03 5.93 8.55
C ALA A 31 13.13 6.84 9.15
N ARG A 32 14.33 6.76 8.60
CA ARG A 32 15.48 7.58 9.03
C ARG A 32 15.33 8.99 8.47
N THR A 33 15.44 10.03 9.30
CA THR A 33 15.26 11.43 8.85
C THR A 33 16.44 11.96 8.05
N GLU A 34 17.67 11.55 8.40
CA GLU A 34 18.89 11.90 7.68
C GLU A 34 19.65 10.63 7.31
N ALA A 35 19.68 10.33 6.01
CA ALA A 35 20.19 9.09 5.45
C ALA A 35 21.39 9.38 4.54
N ASP A 36 22.62 9.17 5.02
CA ASP A 36 23.90 9.20 4.27
C ASP A 36 23.98 10.26 3.14
N GLY A 37 23.59 11.50 3.43
CA GLY A 37 23.68 12.65 2.50
C GLY A 37 22.43 12.95 1.66
N ALA A 38 21.33 12.21 1.85
CA ALA A 38 19.99 12.51 1.32
C ALA A 38 18.96 12.61 2.46
N ALA A 39 18.23 13.73 2.54
CA ALA A 39 17.15 13.88 3.51
C ALA A 39 15.98 12.95 3.17
N GLN A 40 15.39 12.28 4.17
CA GLN A 40 14.10 11.60 4.00
C GLN A 40 13.04 12.32 4.82
N ARG A 41 11.97 12.78 4.15
CA ARG A 41 10.89 13.52 4.79
C ARG A 41 9.61 12.70 4.79
N VAL A 42 9.06 12.49 5.98
CA VAL A 42 7.85 11.68 6.18
C VAL A 42 6.63 12.57 6.33
N TYR A 43 5.58 12.25 5.59
CA TYR A 43 4.20 12.65 5.85
C TYR A 43 3.45 11.44 6.39
N TYR A 44 2.76 11.61 7.51
CA TYR A 44 1.86 10.61 8.05
C TYR A 44 0.44 11.15 8.05
N GLY A 45 -0.41 10.58 7.20
CA GLY A 45 -1.83 10.84 7.17
C GLY A 45 -2.55 9.87 8.09
N SER A 46 -2.95 10.33 9.28
CA SER A 46 -3.85 9.58 10.14
C SER A 46 -5.18 9.36 9.40
N GLY A 47 -5.65 8.12 9.32
CA GLY A 47 -6.99 7.86 8.78
C GLY A 47 -8.03 8.70 9.55
N VAL A 48 -8.96 9.37 8.84
CA VAL A 48 -9.99 10.28 9.38
C VAL A 48 -10.45 9.87 10.79
N GLY A 49 -9.96 10.61 11.79
CA GLY A 49 -10.57 10.71 13.09
C GLY A 49 -11.74 11.69 12.98
N MET A 50 -12.96 11.17 12.85
CA MET A 50 -14.16 11.95 13.20
C MET A 50 -14.66 11.49 14.56
N ARG A 51 -15.12 12.47 15.36
CA ARG A 51 -15.66 12.26 16.70
C ARG A 51 -16.76 11.18 16.68
N PRO A 52 -16.91 10.35 17.74
CA PRO A 52 -17.80 9.18 17.77
C PRO A 52 -19.26 9.42 17.35
N TRP A 53 -19.78 10.64 17.41
CA TRP A 53 -21.17 10.95 17.08
C TRP A 53 -21.41 11.34 15.61
N GLN A 54 -20.38 11.61 14.80
CA GLN A 54 -20.55 11.95 13.37
C GLN A 54 -20.71 10.70 12.48
N ARG A 55 -20.76 9.51 13.09
CA ARG A 55 -20.71 8.17 12.48
C ARG A 55 -21.92 7.76 11.63
N TRP A 56 -23.02 8.52 11.62
CA TRP A 56 -24.30 8.06 11.04
C TRP A 56 -24.75 8.78 9.76
N ARG A 57 -24.04 9.82 9.27
CA ARG A 57 -24.44 10.51 8.03
C ARG A 57 -23.58 10.08 6.85
N GLY A 58 -24.12 9.18 6.03
CA GLY A 58 -23.50 8.55 4.84
C GLY A 58 -22.98 9.48 3.72
N GLY A 59 -22.96 10.80 3.92
CA GLY A 59 -22.34 11.78 3.02
C GLY A 59 -20.89 12.17 3.38
N ALA A 60 -20.47 12.02 4.65
CA ALA A 60 -19.15 12.47 5.11
C ALA A 60 -17.98 11.54 4.66
N PHE A 61 -18.30 10.29 4.33
CA PHE A 61 -17.32 9.24 4.07
C PHE A 61 -16.46 9.48 2.80
N GLY A 62 -17.09 9.89 1.70
CA GLY A 62 -16.39 10.18 0.44
C GLY A 62 -15.64 11.51 0.47
N MET A 63 -16.15 12.50 1.21
CA MET A 63 -15.47 13.78 1.41
C MET A 63 -14.16 13.61 2.20
N GLY A 64 -14.12 12.75 3.23
CA GLY A 64 -12.91 12.46 4.01
C GLY A 64 -11.80 11.79 3.19
N LEU A 65 -12.14 10.82 2.33
CA LEU A 65 -11.14 10.13 1.48
C LEU A 65 -10.53 11.07 0.43
N SER A 66 -11.36 11.92 -0.18
CA SER A 66 -10.88 12.96 -1.10
C SER A 66 -9.98 13.98 -0.40
N GLY A 67 -10.32 14.36 0.84
CA GLY A 67 -9.49 15.21 1.69
C GLY A 67 -8.11 14.60 1.90
N ASN A 68 -8.03 13.35 2.36
CA ASN A 68 -6.76 12.66 2.63
C ASN A 68 -5.83 12.61 1.40
N VAL A 69 -6.37 12.34 0.20
CA VAL A 69 -5.55 12.34 -1.03
C VAL A 69 -5.04 13.74 -1.34
N GLN A 70 -5.90 14.76 -1.23
CA GLN A 70 -5.49 16.14 -1.47
C GLN A 70 -4.49 16.65 -0.43
N ASP A 71 -4.59 16.26 0.83
CA ASP A 71 -3.65 16.65 1.89
C ASP A 71 -2.28 16.01 1.68
N ALA A 72 -2.24 14.72 1.34
CA ALA A 72 -1.01 14.06 0.95
C ALA A 72 -0.41 14.67 -0.33
N TYR A 73 -1.25 15.10 -1.28
CA TYR A 73 -0.80 15.79 -2.48
C TYR A 73 -0.26 17.20 -2.18
N ARG A 74 -0.88 17.96 -1.26
CA ARG A 74 -0.35 19.25 -0.78
C ARG A 74 1.03 19.08 -0.17
N PHE A 75 1.22 18.05 0.65
CA PHE A 75 2.56 17.72 1.16
C PHE A 75 3.57 17.53 0.02
N LEU A 76 3.23 16.83 -1.05
CA LEU A 76 4.12 16.70 -2.21
C LEU A 76 4.39 18.06 -2.88
N VAL A 77 3.35 18.87 -3.11
CA VAL A 77 3.47 20.21 -3.71
C VAL A 77 4.38 21.13 -2.88
N ASP A 78 4.27 21.07 -1.56
CA ASP A 78 5.03 21.95 -0.66
C ASP A 78 6.51 21.54 -0.55
N ASN A 79 6.83 20.26 -0.77
CA ASN A 79 8.13 19.69 -0.41
C ASN A 79 8.95 19.16 -1.59
N TYR A 80 8.32 18.82 -2.71
CA TYR A 80 9.00 18.21 -3.85
C TYR A 80 9.91 19.22 -4.56
N GLU A 81 11.14 18.78 -4.82
CA GLU A 81 12.05 19.41 -5.78
C GLU A 81 12.35 18.44 -6.92
N PRO A 82 12.59 18.93 -8.15
CA PRO A 82 12.95 18.09 -9.28
C PRO A 82 14.10 17.13 -8.95
N GLY A 83 13.84 15.84 -9.10
CA GLY A 83 14.80 14.77 -8.82
C GLY A 83 14.54 14.02 -7.52
N ASP A 84 13.68 14.53 -6.63
CA ASP A 84 13.28 13.80 -5.42
C ASP A 84 12.55 12.49 -5.76
N GLU A 85 12.69 11.50 -4.89
CA GLU A 85 12.10 10.18 -5.04
C GLU A 85 10.86 10.04 -4.16
N LEU A 86 9.75 9.55 -4.73
CA LEU A 86 8.49 9.35 -4.01
C LEU A 86 8.31 7.91 -3.53
N TYR A 87 8.05 7.74 -2.23
CA TYR A 87 7.73 6.48 -1.58
C TYR A 87 6.34 6.58 -0.96
N LEU A 88 5.42 5.75 -1.41
CA LEU A 88 4.03 5.76 -0.94
C LEU A 88 3.72 4.47 -0.18
N PHE A 89 3.13 4.62 1.00
CA PHE A 89 2.68 3.49 1.83
C PHE A 89 1.22 3.63 2.17
N GLY A 90 0.49 2.51 2.22
CA GLY A 90 -0.83 2.55 2.83
C GLY A 90 -1.45 1.20 3.14
N PHE A 91 -2.39 1.21 4.08
CA PHE A 91 -3.13 0.02 4.50
C PHE A 91 -4.63 0.22 4.29
N SER A 92 -5.34 -0.78 3.78
CA SER A 92 -6.79 -0.77 3.65
C SER A 92 -7.29 0.39 2.76
N ARG A 93 -8.04 1.35 3.32
CA ARG A 93 -8.41 2.61 2.63
C ARG A 93 -7.26 3.62 2.54
N GLY A 94 -6.28 3.52 3.42
CA GLY A 94 -5.01 4.22 3.27
C GLY A 94 -4.26 3.74 2.02
N ALA A 95 -4.35 2.45 1.68
CA ALA A 95 -3.84 1.93 0.42
C ALA A 95 -4.58 2.50 -0.79
N PHE A 96 -5.91 2.68 -0.71
CA PHE A 96 -6.66 3.43 -1.72
C PHE A 96 -6.11 4.86 -1.85
N THR A 97 -5.88 5.54 -0.74
CA THR A 97 -5.35 6.92 -0.71
C THR A 97 -3.98 6.99 -1.40
N ALA A 98 -3.05 6.10 -1.05
CA ALA A 98 -1.73 6.02 -1.66
C ALA A 98 -1.79 5.74 -3.17
N ARG A 99 -2.66 4.81 -3.59
CA ARG A 99 -2.90 4.49 -5.00
C ARG A 99 -3.52 5.65 -5.78
N SER A 100 -4.50 6.32 -5.20
CA SER A 100 -5.12 7.51 -5.81
C SER A 100 -4.16 8.68 -5.88
N LEU A 101 -3.27 8.86 -4.90
CA LEU A 101 -2.20 9.85 -4.96
C LEU A 101 -1.24 9.55 -6.12
N ALA A 102 -0.83 8.30 -6.31
CA ALA A 102 -0.02 7.90 -7.45
C ALA A 102 -0.71 8.20 -8.80
N GLY A 103 -2.02 7.93 -8.88
CA GLY A 103 -2.84 8.26 -10.05
C GLY A 103 -2.96 9.77 -10.30
N LEU A 104 -3.13 10.56 -9.23
CA LEU A 104 -3.17 12.02 -9.29
C LEU A 104 -1.84 12.60 -9.77
N VAL A 105 -0.71 12.14 -9.22
CA VAL A 105 0.63 12.54 -9.70
C VAL A 105 0.82 12.17 -11.17
N ARG A 106 0.35 11.00 -11.60
CA ARG A 106 0.42 10.59 -13.01
C ARG A 106 -0.43 11.50 -13.93
N ASN A 107 -1.64 11.85 -13.50
CA ASN A 107 -2.57 12.64 -14.30
C ASN A 107 -2.17 14.13 -14.31
N SER A 108 -1.84 14.70 -13.16
CA SER A 108 -1.68 16.15 -12.99
C SER A 108 -0.25 16.60 -12.69
N GLY A 109 0.71 15.68 -12.56
CA GLY A 109 2.08 16.00 -12.10
C GLY A 109 2.08 16.40 -10.63
N ILE A 110 3.20 16.92 -10.13
CA ILE A 110 3.26 17.62 -8.84
C ILE A 110 3.25 19.11 -9.13
N LEU A 111 2.23 19.84 -8.69
CA LEU A 111 2.14 21.29 -8.94
C LEU A 111 3.40 22.01 -8.46
N ARG A 112 3.88 22.95 -9.27
CA ARG A 112 4.90 23.91 -8.85
C ARG A 112 4.32 24.81 -7.75
N ARG A 113 5.16 25.34 -6.87
CA ARG A 113 4.71 26.12 -5.70
C ARG A 113 3.81 27.31 -6.09
N GLU A 114 4.12 27.98 -7.18
CA GLU A 114 3.31 29.08 -7.75
C GLU A 114 1.91 28.64 -8.21
N SER A 115 1.75 27.36 -8.55
CA SER A 115 0.48 26.76 -8.96
C SER A 115 -0.22 25.99 -7.83
N ALA A 116 0.25 26.07 -6.58
CA ALA A 116 -0.32 25.32 -5.44
C ALA A 116 -1.81 25.60 -5.20
N HIS A 117 -2.32 26.77 -5.59
CA HIS A 117 -3.75 27.11 -5.52
C HIS A 117 -4.63 26.21 -6.42
N ARG A 118 -4.04 25.49 -7.38
CA ARG A 118 -4.74 24.63 -8.36
C ARG A 118 -4.93 23.19 -7.90
N VAL A 119 -4.65 22.85 -6.64
CA VAL A 119 -4.84 21.47 -6.11
C VAL A 119 -6.26 20.94 -6.37
N LYS A 120 -7.29 21.79 -6.24
CA LYS A 120 -8.68 21.40 -6.53
C LYS A 120 -8.93 21.10 -8.01
N GLU A 121 -8.27 21.84 -8.90
CA GLU A 121 -8.35 21.64 -10.35
C GLU A 121 -7.62 20.36 -10.78
N ALA A 122 -6.41 20.14 -10.26
CA ALA A 122 -5.66 18.89 -10.44
C ALA A 122 -6.49 17.69 -9.97
N TRP A 123 -7.12 17.79 -8.80
CA TRP A 123 -8.01 16.76 -8.30
C TRP A 123 -9.23 16.55 -9.19
N ALA A 124 -9.87 17.62 -9.66
CA ALA A 124 -11.02 17.51 -10.58
C ALA A 124 -10.63 16.81 -11.88
N LEU A 125 -9.47 17.16 -12.46
CA LEU A 125 -8.92 16.55 -13.67
C LEU A 125 -8.63 15.07 -13.47
N TYR A 126 -8.01 14.69 -12.35
CA TYR A 126 -7.81 13.29 -12.00
C TYR A 126 -9.12 12.52 -11.82
N ARG A 127 -10.19 13.18 -11.35
CA ARG A 127 -11.46 12.52 -11.05
C ARG A 127 -12.39 12.43 -12.25
N ASP A 128 -12.14 13.21 -13.29
CA ASP A 128 -12.80 13.04 -14.56
C ASP A 128 -12.35 11.71 -15.21
N ARG A 129 -13.31 10.83 -15.46
CA ARG A 129 -13.05 9.50 -16.06
C ARG A 129 -12.83 9.57 -17.57
N ALA A 130 -13.25 10.66 -18.23
CA ALA A 130 -12.96 10.88 -19.65
C ALA A 130 -11.48 11.26 -19.85
N GLU A 131 -10.89 11.94 -18.87
CA GLU A 131 -9.51 12.39 -18.92
C GLU A 131 -8.53 11.31 -18.44
N LYS A 132 -7.68 10.87 -19.35
CA LYS A 132 -6.58 9.94 -19.08
C LYS A 132 -5.29 10.72 -18.92
N PRO A 133 -4.27 10.18 -18.23
CA PRO A 133 -2.96 10.81 -18.15
C PRO A 133 -2.29 11.12 -19.51
N THR A 134 -2.73 10.44 -20.57
CA THR A 134 -2.26 10.66 -21.95
C THR A 134 -3.12 11.64 -22.74
N SER A 135 -4.26 12.10 -22.22
CA SER A 135 -5.12 13.10 -22.85
C SER A 135 -4.42 14.46 -22.98
N THR A 136 -4.85 15.25 -23.96
CA THR A 136 -4.32 16.59 -24.24
C THR A 136 -4.45 17.51 -23.02
N ALA A 137 -5.61 17.53 -22.35
CA ALA A 137 -5.81 18.36 -21.16
C ALA A 137 -4.82 18.02 -20.04
N SER A 138 -4.64 16.73 -19.75
CA SER A 138 -3.67 16.25 -18.75
C SER A 138 -2.22 16.61 -19.08
N ARG A 139 -1.83 16.52 -20.36
CA ARG A 139 -0.48 16.90 -20.82
C ARG A 139 -0.24 18.41 -20.73
N LEU A 140 -1.21 19.21 -21.18
CA LEU A 140 -1.12 20.67 -21.11
C LEU A 140 -1.10 21.16 -19.67
N PHE A 141 -1.96 20.61 -18.82
CA PHE A 141 -2.01 20.95 -17.40
C PHE A 141 -0.66 20.68 -16.71
N ARG A 142 -0.07 19.51 -16.94
CA ARG A 142 1.26 19.18 -16.41
C ARG A 142 2.34 20.13 -16.92
N GLY A 143 2.41 20.35 -18.23
CA GLY A 143 3.40 21.24 -18.83
C GLY A 143 3.32 22.66 -18.27
N ALA A 144 2.10 23.18 -18.10
CA ALA A 144 1.86 24.54 -17.63
C ALA A 144 2.07 24.73 -16.11
N HIS A 145 1.74 23.73 -15.29
CA HIS A 145 1.59 23.93 -13.84
C HIS A 145 2.42 23.01 -12.95
N ALA A 146 3.06 21.97 -13.48
CA ALA A 146 3.62 20.90 -12.65
C ALA A 146 5.03 20.47 -13.04
N HIS A 147 5.69 19.78 -12.12
CA HIS A 147 6.82 18.92 -12.38
C HIS A 147 6.31 17.52 -12.74
N GLU A 148 6.80 16.96 -13.85
CA GLU A 148 6.57 15.55 -14.18
C GLU A 148 7.58 14.68 -13.44
N THR A 149 7.09 13.70 -12.69
CA THR A 149 7.93 12.76 -11.95
C THR A 149 7.25 11.42 -11.71
N GLY A 150 8.04 10.38 -11.60
CA GLY A 150 7.58 9.03 -11.32
C GLY A 150 7.39 8.76 -9.83
N ILE A 151 6.71 7.67 -9.52
CA ILE A 151 6.67 7.10 -8.16
C ILE A 151 7.78 6.07 -8.06
N HIS A 152 8.72 6.28 -7.15
CA HIS A 152 9.86 5.37 -6.99
C HIS A 152 9.42 4.04 -6.37
N PHE A 153 8.55 4.09 -5.35
CA PHE A 153 8.05 2.92 -4.66
C PHE A 153 6.61 3.13 -4.17
N ILE A 154 5.77 2.11 -4.31
CA ILE A 154 4.48 2.04 -3.61
C ILE A 154 4.30 0.68 -2.93
N GLY A 155 4.12 0.69 -1.62
CA GLY A 155 3.91 -0.47 -0.78
C GLY A 155 2.57 -0.42 -0.09
N VAL A 156 1.70 -1.38 -0.34
CA VAL A 156 0.36 -1.40 0.25
C VAL A 156 0.03 -2.71 0.95
N TRP A 157 -0.66 -2.61 2.08
CA TRP A 157 -1.27 -3.75 2.75
C TRP A 157 -2.77 -3.77 2.45
N ASP A 158 -3.22 -4.90 1.94
CA ASP A 158 -4.60 -5.32 1.75
C ASP A 158 -5.55 -4.22 1.25
N THR A 159 -5.26 -3.66 0.08
CA THR A 159 -6.15 -2.69 -0.58
C THR A 159 -7.56 -3.27 -0.75
N VAL A 160 -8.56 -2.60 -0.18
CA VAL A 160 -9.97 -2.97 -0.27
C VAL A 160 -10.82 -1.81 -0.80
N GLY A 161 -12.01 -2.14 -1.31
CA GLY A 161 -13.02 -1.12 -1.64
C GLY A 161 -13.00 -0.62 -3.09
N ALA A 162 -12.66 -1.48 -4.06
CA ALA A 162 -12.64 -1.11 -5.48
C ALA A 162 -13.90 -0.46 -6.03
N LEU A 163 -15.05 -0.77 -5.43
CA LEU A 163 -16.39 -0.28 -5.81
C LEU A 163 -16.97 0.74 -4.80
N GLY A 164 -16.16 1.15 -3.82
CA GLY A 164 -16.62 1.76 -2.57
C GLY A 164 -16.96 0.68 -1.53
N ILE A 165 -16.65 0.93 -0.25
CA ILE A 165 -17.07 0.03 0.85
C ILE A 165 -18.50 0.43 1.24
N PRO A 166 -19.53 -0.41 1.01
CA PRO A 166 -20.89 -0.10 1.40
C PRO A 166 -21.01 -0.25 2.91
N ILE A 167 -21.10 0.87 3.63
CA ILE A 167 -21.35 0.87 5.07
C ILE A 167 -22.65 1.64 5.27
N GLY A 168 -23.78 0.92 5.22
CA GLY A 168 -25.11 1.47 5.43
C GLY A 168 -25.71 2.29 4.27
N ALA A 169 -25.12 2.27 3.07
CA ALA A 169 -25.61 2.97 1.88
C ALA A 169 -25.30 2.19 0.58
N PRO A 170 -26.06 2.40 -0.51
CA PRO A 170 -25.82 1.71 -1.79
C PRO A 170 -24.43 2.01 -2.36
N PHE A 171 -23.87 1.04 -3.09
CA PHE A 171 -22.57 1.13 -3.76
C PHE A 171 -22.43 2.45 -4.52
N ASN A 172 -21.47 3.28 -4.12
CA ASN A 172 -21.27 4.56 -4.75
C ASN A 172 -20.10 4.48 -5.75
N ARG A 173 -20.43 4.21 -7.02
CA ARG A 173 -19.49 4.13 -8.16
C ARG A 173 -18.59 5.35 -8.31
N ARG A 174 -18.98 6.51 -7.75
CA ARG A 174 -18.13 7.70 -7.71
C ARG A 174 -16.81 7.39 -7.01
N TRP A 175 -16.78 6.56 -5.98
CA TRP A 175 -15.58 6.23 -5.19
C TRP A 175 -14.88 4.94 -5.60
N ALA A 176 -15.33 4.31 -6.69
CA ALA A 176 -14.55 3.24 -7.29
C ALA A 176 -13.19 3.79 -7.76
N PHE A 177 -12.17 2.93 -7.79
CA PHE A 177 -10.86 3.32 -8.36
C PHE A 177 -11.07 3.96 -9.73
N HIS A 178 -10.30 5.02 -9.97
CA HIS A 178 -10.25 5.64 -11.29
C HIS A 178 -9.68 4.65 -12.30
N ASP A 179 -8.64 3.93 -11.88
CA ASP A 179 -8.04 2.82 -12.61
C ASP A 179 -7.47 1.76 -11.65
N THR A 180 -7.65 0.48 -11.96
CA THR A 180 -6.99 -0.65 -11.28
C THR A 180 -5.71 -1.09 -12.00
N GLU A 181 -5.46 -0.54 -13.19
CA GLU A 181 -4.23 -0.68 -13.92
C GLU A 181 -3.09 0.09 -13.22
N LEU A 182 -1.92 -0.54 -13.15
CA LEU A 182 -0.75 0.04 -12.54
C LEU A 182 -0.14 1.07 -13.49
N SER A 183 -0.06 2.33 -13.05
CA SER A 183 0.55 3.42 -13.81
C SER A 183 1.98 3.09 -14.23
N SER A 184 2.32 3.34 -15.51
CA SER A 184 3.68 3.20 -16.04
C SER A 184 4.71 4.14 -15.39
N TRP A 185 4.28 5.11 -14.59
CA TRP A 185 5.17 5.99 -13.81
C TRP A 185 5.61 5.40 -12.47
N ILE A 186 5.09 4.24 -12.07
CA ILE A 186 5.49 3.56 -10.84
C ILE A 186 6.64 2.61 -11.18
N LYS A 187 7.79 2.72 -10.50
CA LYS A 187 8.93 1.81 -10.69
C LYS A 187 8.73 0.48 -9.96
N GLY A 188 8.41 0.51 -8.66
CA GLY A 188 8.14 -0.67 -7.86
C GLY A 188 6.79 -0.61 -7.17
N ALA A 189 5.95 -1.64 -7.34
CA ALA A 189 4.65 -1.79 -6.71
C ALA A 189 4.55 -3.11 -5.95
N PHE A 190 4.26 -3.03 -4.65
CA PHE A 190 4.25 -4.18 -3.74
C PHE A 190 2.95 -4.18 -2.95
N HIS A 191 2.23 -5.30 -2.99
CA HIS A 191 0.93 -5.44 -2.34
C HIS A 191 0.91 -6.72 -1.49
N ALA A 192 0.84 -6.57 -0.16
CA ALA A 192 0.60 -7.70 0.76
C ALA A 192 -0.91 -7.94 0.90
N LEU A 193 -1.38 -9.17 0.72
CA LEU A 193 -2.80 -9.55 0.67
C LEU A 193 -3.13 -10.59 1.74
N ALA A 194 -4.27 -10.43 2.40
CA ALA A 194 -4.77 -11.40 3.37
C ALA A 194 -5.47 -12.59 2.68
N ILE A 195 -5.06 -13.83 3.01
CA ILE A 195 -5.68 -15.06 2.49
C ILE A 195 -7.04 -15.31 3.15
N ASP A 196 -7.12 -15.12 4.47
CA ASP A 196 -8.22 -15.64 5.30
C ASP A 196 -9.34 -14.63 5.54
N GLU A 197 -9.21 -13.42 5.00
CA GLU A 197 -10.23 -12.38 5.11
C GLU A 197 -11.48 -12.74 4.27
N GLN A 198 -12.61 -12.87 4.95
CA GLN A 198 -13.85 -13.40 4.39
C GLN A 198 -15.02 -12.41 4.34
N ARG A 199 -14.86 -11.19 4.84
CA ARG A 199 -15.92 -10.17 4.77
C ARG A 199 -16.05 -9.68 3.33
N THR A 200 -17.24 -9.81 2.76
CA THR A 200 -17.56 -9.33 1.40
C THR A 200 -17.16 -7.87 1.13
N PRO A 201 -17.38 -6.91 2.05
CA PRO A 201 -16.92 -5.52 1.86
C PRO A 201 -15.40 -5.34 1.77
N PHE A 202 -14.63 -6.35 2.20
CA PHE A 202 -13.17 -6.43 2.15
C PHE A 202 -12.70 -7.25 0.94
N THR A 203 -13.44 -7.21 -0.17
CA THR A 203 -12.96 -7.78 -1.44
C THR A 203 -11.64 -7.08 -1.84
N PRO A 204 -10.56 -7.84 -2.11
CA PRO A 204 -9.26 -7.26 -2.40
C PRO A 204 -9.27 -6.60 -3.77
N THR A 205 -8.58 -5.48 -3.89
CA THR A 205 -8.39 -4.79 -5.16
C THR A 205 -6.99 -5.02 -5.71
N LEU A 206 -6.86 -6.00 -6.59
CA LEU A 206 -5.58 -6.31 -7.23
C LEU A 206 -5.18 -5.22 -8.23
N TRP A 207 -3.88 -5.12 -8.48
CA TRP A 207 -3.31 -4.37 -9.59
C TRP A 207 -3.23 -5.23 -10.84
N HIS A 208 -3.40 -4.57 -11.98
CA HIS A 208 -3.12 -5.13 -13.29
C HIS A 208 -1.91 -4.41 -13.89
N GLN A 209 -0.84 -5.14 -14.18
CA GLN A 209 0.30 -4.58 -14.88
C GLN A 209 0.04 -4.57 -16.39
N GLN A 210 0.34 -3.44 -17.05
CA GLN A 210 0.23 -3.30 -18.50
C GLN A 210 1.20 -4.25 -19.23
N PRO A 211 0.82 -4.80 -20.40
CA PRO A 211 1.74 -5.55 -21.25
C PRO A 211 3.02 -4.76 -21.56
N GLY A 212 4.18 -5.40 -21.38
CA GLY A 212 5.49 -4.77 -21.66
C GLY A 212 6.05 -3.87 -20.55
N ALA A 213 5.26 -3.52 -19.52
CA ALA A 213 5.75 -2.69 -18.42
C ALA A 213 6.89 -3.36 -17.63
N ALA A 214 6.79 -4.67 -17.39
CA ALA A 214 7.88 -5.44 -16.77
C ALA A 214 9.20 -5.38 -17.56
N LYS A 215 9.12 -5.45 -18.90
CA LYS A 215 10.30 -5.32 -19.78
C LYS A 215 10.92 -3.93 -19.73
N SER A 216 10.14 -2.93 -19.31
CA SER A 216 10.58 -1.54 -19.14
C SER A 216 11.12 -1.26 -17.72
N GLY A 217 11.31 -2.31 -16.90
CA GLY A 217 11.86 -2.20 -15.56
C GLY A 217 10.85 -1.96 -14.44
N GLN A 218 9.54 -2.03 -14.71
CA GLN A 218 8.51 -1.94 -13.66
C GLN A 218 8.35 -3.28 -12.92
N GLU A 219 8.53 -3.29 -11.61
CA GLU A 219 8.30 -4.46 -10.76
C GLU A 219 6.89 -4.39 -10.13
N LEU A 220 6.13 -5.49 -10.23
CA LEU A 220 4.88 -5.68 -9.50
C LEU A 220 4.92 -7.03 -8.77
N LYS A 221 4.72 -7.02 -7.45
CA LYS A 221 4.48 -8.23 -6.65
C LYS A 221 3.25 -8.08 -5.78
N GLN A 222 2.32 -9.01 -5.92
CA GLN A 222 1.12 -9.12 -5.09
C GLN A 222 1.21 -10.43 -4.31
N VAL A 223 1.55 -10.35 -3.02
CA VAL A 223 1.94 -11.51 -2.21
C VAL A 223 0.86 -11.82 -1.19
N TRP A 224 0.42 -13.07 -1.16
CA TRP A 224 -0.61 -13.57 -0.27
C TRP A 224 0.01 -14.10 1.03
N PHE A 225 -0.50 -13.62 2.17
CA PHE A 225 -0.07 -13.95 3.53
C PHE A 225 -1.22 -14.57 4.33
N SER A 226 -0.88 -15.47 5.25
CA SER A 226 -1.82 -16.03 6.23
C SER A 226 -2.41 -14.94 7.13
N GLY A 227 -3.66 -15.15 7.53
CA GLY A 227 -4.43 -14.28 8.40
C GLY A 227 -5.45 -13.41 7.67
N VAL A 228 -6.26 -12.71 8.47
CA VAL A 228 -7.28 -11.76 8.01
C VAL A 228 -6.68 -10.36 7.77
N HIS A 229 -7.53 -9.38 7.42
CA HIS A 229 -7.10 -8.03 7.01
C HIS A 229 -6.05 -7.37 7.93
N CYS A 230 -6.26 -7.41 9.25
CA CYS A 230 -5.35 -6.82 10.23
C CYS A 230 -4.17 -7.74 10.60
N ASP A 231 -4.24 -9.04 10.31
CA ASP A 231 -3.06 -9.93 10.40
C ASP A 231 -2.05 -9.64 9.29
N VAL A 232 -2.41 -8.87 8.26
CA VAL A 232 -1.48 -8.43 7.22
C VAL A 232 -1.11 -6.95 7.38
N GLY A 233 -2.08 -6.09 7.70
CA GLY A 233 -1.83 -4.65 7.85
C GLY A 233 -1.44 -4.17 9.24
N GLY A 234 -1.54 -5.03 10.25
CA GLY A 234 -1.38 -4.68 11.66
C GLY A 234 -2.66 -4.09 12.28
N GLY A 235 -2.58 -3.84 13.60
CA GLY A 235 -3.67 -3.26 14.40
C GLY A 235 -4.26 -4.20 15.46
N TYR A 236 -3.91 -5.49 15.45
CA TYR A 236 -4.19 -6.42 16.55
C TYR A 236 -3.11 -6.40 17.63
N GLU A 237 -3.43 -6.99 18.79
CA GLU A 237 -2.49 -7.16 19.89
C GLU A 237 -1.41 -8.19 19.58
N LYS A 238 -1.80 -9.34 19.03
CA LYS A 238 -0.86 -10.34 18.53
C LYS A 238 -0.43 -9.94 17.12
N THR A 239 0.83 -9.56 16.97
CA THR A 239 1.35 -8.97 15.72
C THR A 239 2.12 -9.95 14.85
N GLY A 240 2.36 -11.19 15.28
CA GLY A 240 3.32 -12.07 14.61
C GLY A 240 3.07 -12.31 13.11
N LEU A 241 1.80 -12.46 12.69
CA LEU A 241 1.47 -12.54 11.26
C LEU A 241 1.70 -11.20 10.53
N SER A 242 1.33 -10.08 11.17
CA SER A 242 1.47 -8.75 10.57
C SER A 242 2.92 -8.29 10.49
N ASP A 243 3.77 -8.76 11.40
CA ASP A 243 5.20 -8.48 11.44
C ASP A 243 5.93 -9.20 10.29
N ILE A 244 5.49 -10.41 9.91
CA ILE A 244 5.97 -11.09 8.70
C ILE A 244 5.68 -10.25 7.45
N ALA A 245 4.44 -9.77 7.29
CA ALA A 245 4.06 -8.93 6.15
C ALA A 245 4.78 -7.57 6.15
N LEU A 246 5.05 -7.01 7.33
CA LEU A 246 5.85 -5.79 7.51
C LEU A 246 7.30 -6.00 7.03
N LEU A 247 7.96 -7.07 7.50
CA LEU A 247 9.33 -7.40 7.15
C LEU A 247 9.51 -7.57 5.64
N TRP A 248 8.59 -8.28 5.00
CA TRP A 248 8.58 -8.38 3.54
C TRP A 248 8.53 -7.01 2.86
N MET A 249 7.57 -6.16 3.23
CA MET A 249 7.38 -4.84 2.61
C MET A 249 8.60 -3.94 2.81
N VAL A 250 9.15 -3.91 4.03
CA VAL A 250 10.32 -3.13 4.40
C VAL A 250 11.56 -3.60 3.63
N GLN A 251 11.72 -4.90 3.42
CA GLN A 251 12.78 -5.43 2.57
C GLN A 251 12.64 -4.93 1.13
N GLN A 252 11.43 -4.89 0.57
CA GLN A 252 11.20 -4.31 -0.76
C GLN A 252 11.56 -2.83 -0.80
N ALA A 253 11.12 -2.05 0.19
CA ALA A 253 11.45 -0.63 0.27
C ALA A 253 12.97 -0.40 0.36
N ARG A 254 13.71 -1.23 1.13
CA ARG A 254 15.17 -1.19 1.19
C ARG A 254 15.84 -1.57 -0.12
N ARG A 255 15.29 -2.52 -0.90
CA ARG A 255 15.79 -2.82 -2.26
C ARG A 255 15.70 -1.60 -3.17
N TYR A 256 14.67 -0.77 -2.97
CA TYR A 256 14.47 0.49 -3.69
C TYR A 256 15.21 1.67 -3.04
N GLY A 257 16.02 1.45 -2.01
CA GLY A 257 16.89 2.46 -1.43
C GLY A 257 16.30 3.22 -0.25
N LEU A 258 15.10 2.89 0.24
CA LEU A 258 14.58 3.49 1.47
C LEU A 258 15.42 3.04 2.68
N GLU A 259 15.76 3.99 3.54
CA GLU A 259 16.54 3.72 4.75
C GLU A 259 15.69 3.86 6.02
N PHE A 260 15.96 2.98 6.97
CA PHE A 260 15.29 2.92 8.26
C PHE A 260 16.33 3.12 9.37
N LYS A 261 15.89 3.55 10.55
CA LYS A 261 16.71 3.64 11.76
C LYS A 261 17.32 2.26 12.07
N LYS A 262 18.50 2.24 12.69
CA LYS A 262 19.20 0.99 12.99
C LYS A 262 18.39 0.09 13.94
N GLU A 263 17.76 0.71 14.92
CA GLU A 263 16.92 0.07 15.94
C GLU A 263 15.47 -0.12 15.47
N ALA A 264 15.18 0.17 14.19
CA ALA A 264 13.84 0.01 13.66
C ALA A 264 13.40 -1.46 13.77
N PHE A 265 12.13 -1.64 14.14
CA PHE A 265 11.51 -2.95 14.26
C PHE A 265 12.19 -3.86 15.30
N GLY A 266 12.78 -3.31 16.36
CA GLY A 266 13.32 -4.12 17.47
C GLY A 266 12.26 -4.92 18.24
N ASP A 267 11.02 -4.40 18.29
CA ASP A 267 9.92 -4.95 19.09
C ASP A 267 8.94 -5.81 18.26
N ILE A 268 9.34 -6.25 17.06
CA ILE A 268 8.48 -7.13 16.24
C ILE A 268 8.80 -8.59 16.53
N GLU A 269 7.77 -9.45 16.47
CA GLU A 269 7.89 -10.86 16.80
C GLU A 269 7.22 -11.70 15.70
N PRO A 270 7.81 -11.77 14.48
CA PRO A 270 7.22 -12.52 13.37
C PRO A 270 7.04 -13.99 13.74
N ASP A 271 5.82 -14.49 13.61
CA ASP A 271 5.44 -15.85 13.99
C ASP A 271 4.54 -16.47 12.92
N ILE A 272 5.05 -17.50 12.25
CA ILE A 272 4.35 -18.21 11.16
C ILE A 272 3.12 -18.95 11.69
N MET A 273 3.22 -19.47 12.93
CA MET A 273 2.15 -20.19 13.62
C MET A 273 1.35 -19.29 14.55
N GLY A 274 1.57 -17.96 14.47
CA GLY A 274 0.88 -16.97 15.30
C GLY A 274 -0.64 -17.04 15.18
N GLU A 275 -1.33 -16.38 16.10
CA GLU A 275 -2.79 -16.40 16.21
C GLU A 275 -3.47 -15.97 14.90
N LEU A 276 -4.41 -16.80 14.41
CA LEU A 276 -5.32 -16.44 13.32
C LEU A 276 -6.58 -15.80 13.91
N HIS A 277 -6.78 -14.52 13.64
CA HIS A 277 -7.96 -13.82 14.14
C HIS A 277 -9.18 -14.09 13.25
N ASP A 278 -10.38 -14.18 13.84
CA ASP A 278 -11.65 -14.24 13.10
C ASP A 278 -12.24 -12.84 12.94
N SER A 279 -12.24 -12.30 11.72
CA SER A 279 -12.85 -11.01 11.40
C SER A 279 -14.36 -11.08 11.09
N LEU A 280 -14.92 -12.29 10.91
CA LEU A 280 -16.35 -12.51 10.65
C LEU A 280 -17.13 -12.56 11.97
N THR A 281 -17.22 -11.42 12.65
CA THR A 281 -18.02 -11.28 13.88
C THR A 281 -19.34 -10.55 13.62
N GLY A 282 -20.36 -10.83 14.46
CA GLY A 282 -21.65 -10.13 14.46
C GLY A 282 -22.38 -10.13 13.11
N LEU A 283 -22.86 -8.95 12.69
CA LEU A 283 -23.65 -8.74 11.46
C LEU A 283 -22.91 -9.18 10.18
N ASN A 284 -21.57 -9.26 10.20
CA ASN A 284 -20.79 -9.70 9.04
C ASN A 284 -21.03 -11.18 8.69
N ARG A 285 -21.43 -12.01 9.66
CA ARG A 285 -21.76 -13.43 9.41
C ARG A 285 -22.99 -13.60 8.51
N LEU A 286 -23.88 -12.60 8.48
CA LEU A 286 -25.12 -12.62 7.71
C LEU A 286 -24.94 -12.18 6.25
N MET A 287 -23.83 -11.52 5.90
CA MET A 287 -23.58 -10.98 4.55
C MET A 287 -22.87 -11.96 3.59
N GLY A 288 -22.84 -13.25 3.96
CA GLY A 288 -22.15 -14.29 3.20
C GLY A 288 -20.63 -14.27 3.38
N ARG A 289 -19.98 -15.43 3.15
CA ARG A 289 -18.53 -15.60 3.23
C ARG A 289 -17.90 -15.42 1.86
N LEU A 290 -16.94 -14.51 1.75
CA LEU A 290 -16.07 -14.39 0.59
C LEU A 290 -14.86 -15.31 0.79
N HIS A 291 -14.53 -16.14 -0.20
CA HIS A 291 -13.23 -16.80 -0.23
C HIS A 291 -12.39 -16.18 -1.34
N ARG A 292 -11.29 -15.53 -0.94
CA ARG A 292 -10.47 -14.71 -1.83
C ARG A 292 -9.78 -15.57 -2.91
N PRO A 293 -9.85 -15.18 -4.19
CA PRO A 293 -9.34 -15.99 -5.29
C PRO A 293 -7.82 -15.84 -5.46
N VAL A 294 -7.04 -16.57 -4.65
CA VAL A 294 -5.57 -16.61 -4.75
C VAL A 294 -5.12 -17.13 -6.13
N GLY A 295 -4.26 -16.38 -6.82
CA GLY A 295 -3.62 -16.82 -8.06
C GLY A 295 -4.54 -16.82 -9.29
N ARG A 296 -5.50 -15.90 -9.35
CA ARG A 296 -6.44 -15.74 -10.49
C ARG A 296 -6.27 -14.43 -11.28
N ALA A 297 -5.38 -13.55 -10.89
CA ALA A 297 -5.04 -12.36 -11.66
C ALA A 297 -4.42 -12.76 -13.00
N ALA A 298 -4.92 -12.19 -14.08
CA ALA A 298 -4.61 -12.56 -15.45
C ALA A 298 -3.14 -12.28 -15.88
N ASN A 299 -2.28 -11.79 -14.97
CA ASN A 299 -1.02 -11.12 -15.34
C ASN A 299 0.22 -11.75 -14.67
N GLY A 300 0.09 -12.86 -13.92
CA GLY A 300 1.24 -13.62 -13.38
C GLY A 300 2.10 -12.90 -12.32
N CYS A 301 1.61 -11.81 -11.74
CA CYS A 301 2.30 -11.02 -10.71
C CYS A 301 1.83 -11.34 -9.27
N GLU A 302 1.14 -12.47 -9.10
CA GLU A 302 0.70 -12.97 -7.80
C GLU A 302 1.65 -14.05 -7.28
N TYR A 303 1.91 -14.00 -5.97
CA TYR A 303 2.79 -14.91 -5.28
C TYR A 303 2.14 -15.36 -3.96
N LEU A 304 2.44 -16.58 -3.53
CA LEU A 304 2.18 -17.04 -2.19
C LEU A 304 3.44 -16.83 -1.34
N SER A 305 3.31 -16.29 -0.13
CA SER A 305 4.45 -16.24 0.79
C SER A 305 4.90 -17.66 1.17
N ASN A 306 6.21 -17.87 1.26
CA ASN A 306 6.77 -19.12 1.78
C ASN A 306 6.28 -19.40 3.22
N THR A 307 6.04 -18.37 4.03
CA THR A 307 5.48 -18.50 5.38
C THR A 307 4.04 -19.03 5.38
N ALA A 308 3.18 -18.58 4.45
CA ALA A 308 1.83 -19.15 4.32
C ALA A 308 1.86 -20.61 3.86
N MET A 309 2.83 -20.98 3.01
CA MET A 309 3.05 -22.38 2.63
C MET A 309 3.51 -23.23 3.81
N GLU A 310 4.45 -22.71 4.60
CA GLU A 310 4.97 -23.39 5.78
C GLU A 310 3.86 -23.61 6.80
N ARG A 311 3.03 -22.61 7.06
CA ARG A 311 1.81 -22.77 7.86
C ARG A 311 0.91 -23.86 7.32
N TYR A 312 0.57 -23.81 6.02
CA TYR A 312 -0.28 -24.83 5.39
C TYR A 312 0.28 -26.25 5.53
N SER A 313 1.61 -26.39 5.51
CA SER A 313 2.27 -27.69 5.58
C SER A 313 2.31 -28.24 7.02
N ASN A 314 2.49 -27.36 8.01
CA ASN A 314 2.74 -27.74 9.40
C ASN A 314 1.49 -27.64 10.30
N ASP A 315 0.46 -26.91 9.90
CA ASP A 315 -0.83 -26.80 10.60
C ASP A 315 -1.88 -27.60 9.81
N ALA A 316 -2.36 -28.70 10.39
CA ALA A 316 -3.34 -29.58 9.76
C ALA A 316 -4.73 -28.92 9.59
N ASP A 317 -5.05 -27.96 10.46
CA ASP A 317 -6.35 -27.28 10.51
C ASP A 317 -6.39 -26.06 9.58
N TYR A 318 -5.23 -25.51 9.22
CA TYR A 318 -5.13 -24.41 8.27
C TYR A 318 -5.36 -24.86 6.82
N ARG A 319 -6.63 -24.91 6.40
CA ARG A 319 -7.05 -25.36 5.05
C ARG A 319 -7.93 -24.34 4.30
N PRO A 320 -7.43 -23.11 4.03
CA PRO A 320 -8.22 -22.09 3.33
C PRO A 320 -8.74 -22.59 1.95
N PRO A 321 -10.05 -22.49 1.66
CA PRO A 321 -10.66 -23.18 0.51
C PRO A 321 -10.10 -22.84 -0.87
N LYS A 322 -9.55 -21.63 -1.05
CA LYS A 322 -8.98 -21.16 -2.33
C LYS A 322 -7.47 -21.36 -2.45
N LEU A 323 -6.83 -21.87 -1.40
CA LEU A 323 -5.42 -22.24 -1.39
C LEU A 323 -5.21 -23.73 -1.76
N GLN A 324 -6.24 -24.56 -1.55
CA GLN A 324 -6.24 -25.99 -1.89
C GLN A 324 -5.92 -26.17 -3.39
N GLY A 325 -4.86 -26.94 -3.69
CA GLY A 325 -4.35 -27.18 -5.05
C GLY A 325 -3.37 -26.12 -5.58
N ARG A 326 -3.24 -24.94 -4.94
CA ARG A 326 -2.28 -23.89 -5.36
C ARG A 326 -0.89 -24.07 -4.78
N THR A 327 -0.77 -24.83 -3.69
CA THR A 327 0.50 -25.24 -3.07
C THR A 327 1.30 -26.23 -3.92
N GLN A 328 0.74 -26.74 -5.03
CA GLN A 328 1.36 -27.72 -5.93
C GLN A 328 1.84 -27.11 -7.28
N GLY A 329 2.20 -25.81 -7.29
CA GLY A 329 2.91 -25.18 -8.43
C GLY A 329 2.08 -24.24 -9.32
N LEU A 330 0.82 -23.98 -8.98
CA LEU A 330 -0.05 -23.06 -9.74
C LEU A 330 0.13 -21.57 -9.36
N VAL A 331 0.91 -21.25 -8.33
CA VAL A 331 1.24 -19.88 -7.88
C VAL A 331 2.73 -19.83 -7.54
N ARG A 332 3.41 -18.74 -7.90
CA ARG A 332 4.83 -18.54 -7.59
C ARG A 332 5.01 -18.33 -6.08
N VAL A 333 6.15 -18.70 -5.54
CA VAL A 333 6.46 -18.52 -4.13
C VAL A 333 7.37 -17.31 -3.95
N GLU A 334 6.99 -16.40 -3.05
CA GLU A 334 7.83 -15.29 -2.63
C GLU A 334 8.54 -15.65 -1.32
N GLN A 335 9.85 -15.45 -1.28
CA GLN A 335 10.64 -15.62 -0.06
C GLN A 335 10.48 -14.40 0.84
N VAL A 336 10.04 -14.63 2.07
CA VAL A 336 9.80 -13.60 3.08
C VAL A 336 10.83 -13.75 4.20
N PRO A 337 11.55 -12.67 4.55
CA PRO A 337 12.46 -12.69 5.69
C PRO A 337 11.68 -12.70 7.01
N LEU A 338 12.20 -13.43 8.00
CA LEU A 338 11.69 -13.44 9.38
C LEU A 338 12.54 -12.58 10.33
N THR A 339 13.56 -11.90 9.82
CA THR A 339 14.39 -10.97 10.60
C THR A 339 14.68 -9.70 9.81
N PHE A 340 14.83 -8.59 10.53
CA PHE A 340 15.33 -7.34 9.96
C PHE A 340 16.87 -7.34 10.01
N ALA A 341 17.52 -8.05 9.09
CA ALA A 341 18.99 -8.07 9.04
C ALA A 341 19.58 -6.72 8.57
N GLU A 342 20.75 -6.34 9.09
CA GLU A 342 21.53 -5.20 8.57
C GLU A 342 21.96 -5.47 7.12
N ARG A 343 22.03 -4.43 6.28
CA ARG A 343 22.72 -4.56 4.98
C ARG A 343 24.18 -4.87 5.32
N ALA A 344 24.72 -5.98 4.83
CA ALA A 344 26.17 -6.19 4.84
C ALA A 344 26.81 -4.93 4.22
N SER A 345 27.64 -4.23 5.01
CA SER A 345 28.45 -3.13 4.53
C SER A 345 29.17 -3.61 3.26
N LYS A 346 29.05 -2.86 2.16
CA LYS A 346 29.89 -3.13 0.98
C LYS A 346 31.33 -2.95 1.45
N ASP A 347 32.00 -4.07 1.68
CA ASP A 347 33.42 -4.14 1.93
C ASP A 347 34.12 -3.46 0.76
N THR A 348 34.51 -2.21 0.97
CA THR A 348 35.39 -1.48 0.08
C THR A 348 36.80 -1.97 0.38
N GLY A 349 37.03 -3.24 -0.01
CA GLY A 349 38.35 -3.84 -0.08
C GLY A 349 39.18 -3.08 -1.12
N LYS A 350 39.73 -1.94 -0.70
CA LYS A 350 40.96 -1.37 -1.26
C LYS A 350 42.03 -2.45 -1.18
N ARG A 351 42.17 -3.26 -2.23
CA ARG A 351 43.47 -3.86 -2.53
C ARG A 351 44.37 -2.72 -2.98
N ARG A 352 45.12 -2.21 -2.01
CA ARG A 352 46.30 -1.37 -2.20
C ARG A 352 47.27 -2.09 -3.13
N ALA A 353 47.92 -1.29 -3.97
CA ALA A 353 49.10 -1.64 -4.71
C ALA A 353 50.21 -2.18 -3.79
N ALA A 354 50.87 -3.23 -4.24
CA ALA A 354 52.31 -3.45 -4.18
C ALA A 354 52.68 -4.39 -5.34
#